data_AF-A0A7X8XV15-F1
#
_entry.id   AF-A0A7X8XV15-F1
#
_cell.length_a   1.000
_cell.length_b   1.000
_cell.length_c   1.000
_cell.angle_alpha   90.00
_cell.angle_beta   90.00
_cell.angle_gamma   90.00
#
_symmetry.space_group_name_H-M   'P 1'
#
loop_
_entity.id
_entity.type
_entity.pdbx_description
1 polymer ?
#
loop_
_entity_poly.entity_id
_entity_poly.type
_entity_poly.pdbx_seq_one_letter_code
_entity_poly.pdbx_strand_id
1 'polypeptide(L)'
;MTLRNLLFLSLLLSFASCSNEKKASSETEDFEEIDLVEEDLSTVDSKKLLLEIDSLKNAAFASEKMKLNFSKQIIEDLILSGVDLDASKRKAVEDAITQANEKLYNDATLGDNDKMLAYDHSINDLIFALKELEASVNGFEQYPRPAMLMGSINDATSRDIFTRGYYNGAVQKWNRMIVEYNDKVKKENPNIEIIEISYFYGEEPI
;
A
#
# COMPACT_ATOMS: atom_id res chain seq x y z
N MET A 1 -27.11 51.47 -22.63
CA MET A 1 -27.18 52.08 -21.29
C MET A 1 -27.10 50.94 -20.28
N THR A 2 -25.91 50.73 -19.69
CA THR A 2 -25.62 50.99 -18.26
C THR A 2 -26.25 49.92 -17.36
N LEU A 3 -25.59 49.28 -16.40
CA LEU A 3 -24.32 49.54 -15.73
C LEU A 3 -23.98 48.27 -14.94
N ARG A 4 -22.70 47.89 -14.92
CA ARG A 4 -22.06 47.17 -13.80
C ARG A 4 -22.45 47.81 -12.46
N ASN A 5 -22.53 47.02 -11.39
CA ASN A 5 -21.95 47.28 -10.06
C ASN A 5 -22.40 46.14 -9.12
N LEU A 6 -21.51 45.24 -8.67
CA LEU A 6 -20.68 45.37 -7.46
C LEU A 6 -21.51 45.71 -6.22
N LEU A 7 -21.80 44.69 -5.40
CA LEU A 7 -22.15 44.84 -3.99
C LEU A 7 -21.44 43.72 -3.19
N PHE A 8 -20.20 44.03 -2.80
CA PHE A 8 -19.61 43.57 -1.54
C PHE A 8 -20.06 44.57 -0.48
N LEU A 9 -20.59 44.12 0.66
CA LEU A 9 -20.03 44.41 2.00
C LEU A 9 -20.92 43.85 3.13
N SER A 10 -20.29 43.03 3.97
CA SER A 10 -20.38 42.97 5.44
C SER A 10 -21.74 43.04 6.12
N LEU A 11 -22.10 41.96 6.83
CA LEU A 11 -22.78 42.12 8.11
C LEU A 11 -21.94 41.50 9.23
N LEU A 12 -21.57 42.39 10.15
CA LEU A 12 -20.76 42.18 11.34
C LEU A 12 -21.47 41.35 12.40
N LEU A 13 -20.63 40.58 13.09
CA LEU A 13 -20.78 40.02 14.43
C LEU A 13 -21.68 40.85 15.35
N SER A 14 -22.66 40.17 15.95
CA SER A 14 -23.26 40.61 17.21
C SER A 14 -22.93 39.56 18.28
N PHE A 15 -21.95 39.90 19.12
CA PHE A 15 -21.79 39.29 20.43
C PHE A 15 -22.90 39.82 21.33
N ALA A 16 -23.77 38.93 21.82
CA ALA A 16 -24.60 39.17 22.99
C ALA A 16 -24.32 38.05 23.99
N SER A 17 -23.52 38.39 24.98
CA SER A 17 -23.32 37.64 26.22
C SER A 17 -24.53 37.82 27.12
N CYS A 18 -25.14 36.74 27.62
CA CYS A 18 -25.78 36.73 28.94
C CYS A 18 -26.04 35.30 29.47
N SER A 19 -25.15 34.92 30.38
CA SER A 19 -25.31 34.22 31.67
C SER A 19 -26.30 33.06 31.90
N ASN A 20 -25.68 32.02 32.46
CA ASN A 20 -26.10 31.09 33.52
C ASN A 20 -26.95 29.84 33.20
N GLU A 21 -26.23 28.72 33.37
CA GLU A 21 -26.63 27.44 33.94
C GLU A 21 -27.69 26.61 33.19
N LYS A 22 -27.19 25.58 32.50
CA LYS A 22 -27.72 24.20 32.63
C LYS A 22 -26.72 23.19 32.05
N LYS A 23 -26.25 22.32 32.96
CA LYS A 23 -25.76 20.94 32.81
C LYS A 23 -25.07 20.55 31.50
N ALA A 24 -23.79 20.23 31.63
CA ALA A 24 -23.07 19.35 30.71
C ALA A 24 -23.86 18.04 30.51
N SER A 25 -24.42 17.86 29.32
CA SER A 25 -24.58 16.54 28.73
C SER A 25 -23.36 16.33 27.86
N SER A 26 -22.44 15.47 28.31
CA SER A 26 -21.46 14.87 27.43
C SER A 26 -22.23 14.04 26.40
N GLU A 27 -22.31 14.53 25.18
CA GLU A 27 -22.49 13.65 24.03
C GLU A 27 -21.13 12.97 23.82
N THR A 28 -20.88 11.93 24.61
CA THR A 28 -20.07 10.81 24.13
C THR A 28 -20.88 10.25 22.96
N GLU A 29 -20.42 10.53 21.74
CA GLU A 29 -20.74 9.68 20.60
C GLU A 29 -20.35 8.27 21.03
N ASP A 30 -21.36 7.45 21.33
CA ASP A 30 -21.22 6.00 21.41
C ASP A 30 -20.67 5.58 20.05
N PHE A 31 -19.34 5.44 19.96
CA PHE A 31 -18.76 4.54 18.98
C PHE A 31 -19.38 3.19 19.31
N GLU A 32 -20.30 2.74 18.45
CA GLU A 32 -20.66 1.32 18.40
C GLU A 32 -19.34 0.56 18.29
N GLU A 33 -18.97 -0.09 19.40
CA GLU A 33 -17.93 -1.08 19.45
C GLU A 33 -18.33 -2.11 18.40
N ILE A 34 -17.67 -2.05 17.23
CA ILE A 34 -17.85 -3.04 16.19
C ILE A 34 -17.41 -4.34 16.84
N ASP A 35 -18.39 -5.14 17.26
CA ASP A 35 -18.18 -6.48 17.79
C ASP A 35 -17.57 -7.29 16.65
N LEU A 36 -16.23 -7.29 16.60
CA LEU A 36 -15.45 -8.06 15.65
C LEU A 36 -15.83 -9.50 15.91
N VAL A 37 -16.70 -10.06 15.06
CA VAL A 37 -17.11 -11.46 15.14
C VAL A 37 -15.84 -12.30 15.17
N GLU A 38 -15.51 -12.79 16.36
CA GLU A 38 -14.30 -13.56 16.57
C GLU A 38 -14.44 -14.86 15.77
N GLU A 39 -13.62 -15.00 14.73
CA GLU A 39 -13.65 -16.16 13.86
C GLU A 39 -13.26 -17.40 14.66
N ASP A 40 -14.09 -18.44 14.61
CA ASP A 40 -13.80 -19.72 15.26
C ASP A 40 -12.64 -20.45 14.55
N LEU A 41 -11.42 -20.22 15.05
CA LEU A 41 -10.18 -20.80 14.56
C LEU A 41 -10.15 -22.33 14.64
N SER A 42 -11.02 -22.96 15.44
CA SER A 42 -11.08 -24.43 15.53
C SER A 42 -11.52 -25.08 14.21
N THR A 43 -12.20 -24.34 13.34
CA THR A 43 -12.70 -24.80 12.05
C THR A 43 -11.76 -24.50 10.87
N VAL A 44 -10.77 -23.63 11.07
CA VAL A 44 -9.83 -23.20 10.01
C VAL A 44 -8.88 -24.33 9.65
N ASP A 45 -8.73 -24.67 8.36
CA ASP A 45 -7.74 -25.63 7.89
C ASP A 45 -6.34 -24.99 7.88
N SER A 46 -5.44 -25.45 8.77
CA SER A 46 -4.12 -24.84 8.94
C SER A 46 -3.19 -25.07 7.74
N LYS A 47 -3.37 -26.14 6.96
CA LYS A 47 -2.61 -26.34 5.71
C LYS A 47 -3.01 -25.33 4.66
N LYS A 48 -4.31 -25.14 4.50
CA LYS A 48 -4.85 -24.20 3.53
C LYS A 48 -4.41 -22.78 3.89
N LEU A 49 -4.44 -22.44 5.17
CA LEU A 49 -3.97 -21.15 5.67
C LEU A 49 -2.49 -20.91 5.35
N LEU A 50 -1.61 -21.90 5.56
CA LEU A 50 -0.19 -21.77 5.18
C LEU A 50 0.00 -21.55 3.68
N LEU A 51 -0.71 -22.31 2.84
CA LEU A 51 -0.64 -22.14 1.39
C LEU A 51 -1.12 -20.75 0.95
N GLU A 52 -2.13 -20.21 1.64
CA GLU A 52 -2.62 -18.86 1.42
C GLU A 52 -1.58 -17.80 1.82
N ILE A 53 -0.96 -17.93 3.00
CA ILE A 53 0.13 -17.06 3.46
C ILE A 53 1.28 -17.05 2.44
N ASP A 54 1.74 -18.23 1.99
CA ASP A 54 2.79 -18.36 1.00
C ASP A 54 2.39 -17.74 -0.35
N SER A 55 1.16 -17.97 -0.79
CA SER A 55 0.64 -17.38 -2.03
C SER A 55 0.62 -15.85 -1.97
N LEU A 56 0.14 -15.27 -0.87
CA LEU A 56 0.06 -13.82 -0.68
C LEU A 56 1.46 -13.19 -0.58
N LYS A 57 2.39 -13.84 0.15
CA LYS A 57 3.79 -13.41 0.23
C LYS A 57 4.44 -13.37 -1.14
N ASN A 58 4.31 -14.47 -1.89
CA ASN A 58 4.87 -14.59 -3.23
C ASN A 58 4.25 -13.57 -4.20
N ALA A 59 2.94 -13.33 -4.10
CA ALA A 59 2.25 -12.32 -4.90
C ALA A 59 2.80 -10.91 -4.62
N ALA A 60 2.97 -10.55 -3.34
CA ALA A 60 3.57 -9.28 -2.95
C ALA A 60 5.01 -9.16 -3.50
N PHE A 61 5.86 -10.17 -3.31
CA PHE A 61 7.25 -10.15 -3.80
C PHE A 61 7.33 -10.06 -5.33
N ALA A 62 6.42 -10.73 -6.03
CA ALA A 62 6.33 -10.68 -7.48
C ALA A 62 5.86 -9.30 -7.97
N SER A 63 4.90 -8.68 -7.28
CA SER A 63 4.42 -7.32 -7.56
C SER A 63 5.58 -6.30 -7.52
N GLU A 64 6.45 -6.42 -6.52
CA GLU A 64 7.61 -5.54 -6.37
C GLU A 64 8.62 -5.67 -7.51
N LYS A 65 8.99 -6.90 -7.85
CA LYS A 65 9.89 -7.17 -8.98
C LYS A 65 9.30 -6.71 -10.31
N MET A 66 7.98 -6.88 -10.48
CA MET A 66 7.27 -6.44 -11.68
C MET A 66 7.39 -4.93 -11.85
N LYS A 67 7.13 -4.14 -10.80
CA LYS A 67 7.22 -2.67 -10.87
C LYS A 67 8.61 -2.22 -11.33
N LEU A 68 9.68 -2.74 -10.73
CA LEU A 68 11.06 -2.40 -11.12
C LEU A 68 11.37 -2.79 -12.57
N ASN A 69 10.92 -3.97 -13.01
CA ASN A 69 11.15 -4.43 -14.37
C ASN A 69 10.37 -3.60 -15.40
N PHE A 70 9.12 -3.25 -15.10
CA PHE A 70 8.28 -2.44 -15.98
C PHE A 70 8.82 -1.01 -16.10
N SER A 71 9.35 -0.42 -15.02
CA SER A 71 10.01 0.88 -15.06
C SER A 71 11.19 0.90 -16.03
N LYS A 72 12.03 -0.16 -16.03
CA LYS A 72 13.14 -0.30 -16.99
C LYS A 72 12.61 -0.42 -18.42
N GLN A 73 11.61 -1.26 -18.64
CA GLN A 73 11.01 -1.48 -19.96
C GLN A 73 10.36 -0.22 -20.53
N ILE A 74 9.77 0.65 -19.69
CA ILE A 74 9.21 1.94 -20.14
C ILE A 74 10.31 2.79 -20.79
N ILE A 75 11.47 2.94 -20.14
CA ILE A 75 12.59 3.72 -20.69
C ILE A 75 13.08 3.09 -22.00
N GLU A 76 13.31 1.78 -22.00
CA GLU A 76 13.81 1.04 -23.17
C GLU A 76 12.87 1.17 -24.37
N ASP A 77 11.55 0.98 -24.16
CA ASP A 77 10.55 1.02 -25.21
C ASP A 77 10.38 2.43 -25.81
N LEU A 78 10.47 3.49 -24.99
CA LEU A 78 10.43 4.86 -25.50
C LEU A 78 11.66 5.19 -26.36
N ILE A 79 12.86 4.77 -25.91
CA ILE A 79 14.09 4.94 -26.70
C ILE A 79 14.00 4.17 -28.03
N LEU A 80 13.54 2.92 -27.99
CA LEU A 80 13.34 2.09 -29.19
C LEU A 80 12.30 2.67 -30.14
N SER A 81 11.33 3.43 -29.62
CA SER A 81 10.32 4.14 -30.40
C SER A 81 10.83 5.48 -30.98
N GLY A 82 12.10 5.82 -30.75
CA GLY A 82 12.72 7.04 -31.27
C GLY A 82 12.39 8.31 -30.47
N VAL A 83 11.89 8.17 -29.24
CA VAL A 83 11.61 9.31 -28.37
C VAL A 83 12.91 9.88 -27.81
N ASP A 84 13.12 11.18 -28.00
CA ASP A 84 14.20 11.91 -27.34
C ASP A 84 13.78 12.24 -25.90
N LEU A 85 14.23 11.41 -24.95
CA LEU A 85 13.88 11.56 -23.54
C LEU A 85 14.69 12.69 -22.90
N ASP A 86 14.03 13.52 -22.10
CA ASP A 86 14.73 14.49 -21.26
C ASP A 86 15.75 13.76 -20.36
N ALA A 87 17.02 14.12 -20.53
CA ALA A 87 18.14 13.43 -19.89
C ALA A 87 18.06 13.48 -18.34
N SER A 88 17.54 14.59 -17.79
CA SER A 88 17.38 14.73 -16.34
C SER A 88 16.24 13.85 -15.81
N LYS A 89 15.12 13.76 -16.54
CA LYS A 89 13.97 12.94 -16.16
C LYS A 89 14.28 11.45 -16.30
N ARG A 90 14.92 11.05 -17.40
CA ARG A 90 15.42 9.68 -17.58
C ARG A 90 16.36 9.28 -16.44
N LYS A 91 17.35 10.12 -16.13
CA LYS A 91 18.30 9.85 -15.04
C LYS A 91 17.59 9.72 -13.68
N ALA A 92 16.60 10.57 -13.41
CA ALA A 92 15.83 10.47 -12.17
C ALA A 92 15.11 9.11 -12.03
N VAL A 93 14.54 8.58 -13.12
CA VAL A 93 13.92 7.24 -13.11
C VAL A 93 14.97 6.14 -12.91
N GLU A 94 16.11 6.20 -13.61
CA GLU A 94 17.20 5.23 -13.46
C GLU A 94 17.77 5.20 -12.02
N ASP A 95 17.96 6.38 -11.42
CA ASP A 95 18.42 6.51 -10.03
C ASP A 95 17.35 5.98 -9.04
N ALA A 96 16.07 6.28 -9.28
CA ALA A 96 14.97 5.77 -8.44
C ALA A 96 14.81 4.25 -8.53
N ILE A 97 14.96 3.65 -9.73
CA ILE A 97 14.99 2.20 -9.92
C ILE A 97 16.13 1.59 -9.09
N THR A 98 17.31 2.19 -9.13
CA THR A 98 18.48 1.72 -8.37
C THR A 98 18.20 1.74 -6.87
N GLN A 99 17.70 2.87 -6.36
CA GLN A 99 17.38 3.03 -4.95
C GLN A 99 16.29 2.08 -4.46
N ALA A 100 15.25 1.85 -5.26
CA ALA A 100 14.19 0.90 -4.92
C ALA A 100 14.70 -0.55 -4.95
N ASN A 101 15.55 -0.90 -5.92
CA ASN A 101 16.14 -2.22 -6.00
C ASN A 101 17.09 -2.52 -4.81
N GLU A 102 17.87 -1.54 -4.35
CA GLU A 102 18.74 -1.68 -3.16
C GLU A 102 17.96 -1.88 -1.86
N LYS A 103 16.75 -1.31 -1.78
CA LYS A 103 15.87 -1.41 -0.61
C LYS A 103 14.86 -2.54 -0.70
N LEU A 104 14.84 -3.29 -1.82
CA LEU A 104 13.86 -4.34 -2.07
C LEU A 104 13.86 -5.37 -0.93
N TYR A 105 12.74 -5.44 -0.22
CA TYR A 105 12.58 -6.38 0.86
C TYR A 105 12.50 -7.83 0.35
N ASN A 106 12.86 -8.76 1.22
CA ASN A 106 12.86 -10.20 0.96
C ASN A 106 12.54 -10.97 2.26
N ASP A 107 12.59 -12.31 2.22
CA ASP A 107 12.31 -13.14 3.39
C ASP A 107 13.15 -12.77 4.63
N ALA A 108 14.39 -12.32 4.47
CA ALA A 108 15.27 -11.97 5.59
C ALA A 108 14.98 -10.60 6.20
N THR A 109 14.26 -9.73 5.50
CA THR A 109 13.90 -8.38 5.97
C THR A 109 12.41 -8.25 6.28
N LEU A 110 11.63 -9.32 6.09
CA LEU A 110 10.20 -9.34 6.38
C LEU A 110 9.98 -9.18 7.89
N GLY A 111 9.09 -8.26 8.28
CA GLY A 111 8.86 -7.90 9.68
C GLY A 111 9.78 -6.79 10.20
N ASP A 112 10.75 -6.31 9.43
CA ASP A 112 11.54 -5.12 9.78
C ASP A 112 10.82 -3.86 9.27
N ASN A 113 10.17 -3.13 10.19
CA ASN A 113 9.41 -1.92 9.87
C ASN A 113 10.22 -0.87 9.10
N ASP A 114 11.47 -0.63 9.50
CA ASP A 114 12.30 0.40 8.89
C ASP A 114 12.65 0.02 7.46
N LYS A 115 12.96 -1.25 7.20
CA LYS A 115 13.24 -1.75 5.85
C LYS A 115 12.03 -1.64 4.94
N MET A 116 10.86 -2.01 5.45
CA MET A 116 9.61 -2.02 4.70
C MET A 116 9.16 -0.60 4.33
N LEU A 117 9.20 0.32 5.29
CA LEU A 117 8.89 1.73 5.06
C LEU A 117 9.91 2.40 4.13
N ALA A 118 11.20 2.10 4.28
CA ALA A 118 12.24 2.63 3.40
C ALA A 118 12.02 2.20 1.94
N TYR A 119 11.59 0.95 1.73
CA TYR A 119 11.22 0.47 0.41
C TYR A 119 9.96 1.15 -0.14
N ASP A 120 8.89 1.25 0.65
CA ASP A 120 7.66 1.93 0.23
C ASP A 120 7.90 3.38 -0.18
N HIS A 121 8.77 4.09 0.56
CA HIS A 121 9.20 5.43 0.18
C HIS A 121 9.92 5.44 -1.17
N SER A 122 10.85 4.51 -1.41
CA SER A 122 11.57 4.44 -2.68
C SER A 122 10.68 4.09 -3.88
N ILE A 123 9.60 3.32 -3.66
CA ILE A 123 8.60 3.07 -4.71
C ILE A 123 7.77 4.31 -5.01
N ASN A 124 7.42 5.10 -4.00
CA ASN A 124 6.75 6.39 -4.23
C ASN A 124 7.64 7.35 -5.04
N ASP A 125 8.94 7.41 -4.73
CA ASP A 125 9.91 8.21 -5.50
C ASP A 125 10.02 7.73 -6.95
N LEU A 126 10.05 6.41 -7.17
CA LEU A 126 10.03 5.82 -8.51
C LEU A 126 8.77 6.19 -9.29
N ILE A 127 7.60 6.07 -8.67
CA ILE A 127 6.31 6.43 -9.31
C ILE A 127 6.28 7.92 -9.64
N PHE A 128 6.79 8.77 -8.75
CA PHE A 128 6.90 10.20 -9.01
C PHE A 128 7.82 10.48 -10.20
N ALA A 129 9.02 9.88 -10.24
CA ALA A 129 9.96 10.05 -11.35
C ALA A 129 9.37 9.56 -12.68
N LEU A 130 8.64 8.45 -12.67
CA LEU A 130 7.94 7.90 -13.83
C LEU A 130 6.86 8.85 -14.38
N LYS A 131 6.07 9.46 -13.49
CA LYS A 131 5.06 10.46 -13.88
C LYS A 131 5.68 11.73 -14.46
N GLU A 132 6.80 12.16 -13.90
CA GLU A 132 7.57 13.29 -14.44
C GLU A 132 8.15 12.98 -15.82
N LEU A 133 8.61 11.75 -16.05
CA LEU A 133 9.05 11.29 -17.37
C LEU A 133 7.88 11.24 -18.35
N GLU A 134 6.76 10.63 -17.96
CA GLU A 134 5.51 10.58 -18.76
C GLU A 134 5.08 11.98 -19.19
N ALA A 135 5.02 12.94 -18.25
CA ALA A 135 4.63 14.31 -18.53
C ALA A 135 5.60 15.04 -19.48
N SER A 136 6.87 14.62 -19.54
CA SER A 136 7.87 15.18 -20.45
C SER A 136 7.76 14.65 -21.88
N VAL A 137 7.11 13.50 -22.08
CA VAL A 137 6.96 12.87 -23.39
C VAL A 137 5.66 13.35 -24.03
N ASN A 138 5.78 14.15 -25.09
CA ASN A 138 4.61 14.63 -25.82
C ASN A 138 3.82 13.47 -26.45
N GLY A 139 2.55 13.36 -26.09
CA GLY A 139 1.67 12.29 -26.54
C GLY A 139 2.08 10.90 -26.04
N PHE A 140 2.47 10.79 -24.76
CA PHE A 140 2.90 9.53 -24.14
C PHE A 140 1.93 8.35 -24.40
N GLU A 141 0.63 8.64 -24.43
CA GLU A 141 -0.44 7.67 -24.74
C GLU A 141 -0.33 7.02 -26.13
N GLN A 142 0.43 7.62 -27.05
CA GLN A 142 0.67 7.10 -28.39
C GLN A 142 1.70 5.95 -28.41
N TYR A 143 2.36 5.67 -27.28
CA TYR A 143 3.26 4.53 -27.09
C TYR A 143 2.53 3.46 -26.26
N PRO A 144 1.80 2.51 -26.89
CA PRO A 144 0.80 1.71 -26.19
C PRO A 144 1.40 0.79 -25.13
N ARG A 145 2.60 0.24 -25.37
CA ARG A 145 3.29 -0.62 -24.40
C ARG A 145 3.78 0.19 -23.19
N PRO A 146 4.54 1.30 -23.32
CA PRO A 146 4.84 2.17 -22.19
C PRO A 146 3.62 2.61 -21.37
N ALA A 147 2.53 3.03 -22.03
CA ALA A 147 1.29 3.43 -21.37
C ALA A 147 0.63 2.27 -20.58
N MET A 148 0.59 1.07 -21.17
CA MET A 148 0.08 -0.14 -20.50
C MET A 148 0.95 -0.53 -19.29
N LEU A 149 2.27 -0.44 -19.41
CA LEU A 149 3.20 -0.74 -18.31
C LEU A 149 3.02 0.27 -17.17
N MET A 150 2.86 1.55 -17.48
CA MET A 150 2.55 2.58 -16.47
C MET A 150 1.23 2.29 -15.73
N GLY A 151 0.18 1.94 -16.47
CA GLY A 151 -1.08 1.49 -15.88
C GLY A 151 -0.91 0.29 -14.96
N SER A 152 -0.12 -0.70 -15.38
CA SER A 152 0.16 -1.91 -14.59
C SER A 152 0.91 -1.61 -13.29
N ILE A 153 1.83 -0.64 -13.30
CA ILE A 153 2.55 -0.18 -12.09
C ILE A 153 1.57 0.50 -11.11
N ASN A 154 0.68 1.36 -11.60
CA ASN A 154 -0.31 2.05 -10.78
C ASN A 154 -1.31 1.06 -10.16
N ASP A 155 -1.80 0.11 -10.95
CA ASP A 155 -2.73 -0.92 -10.48
C ASP A 155 -2.07 -1.82 -9.43
N ALA A 156 -0.82 -2.23 -9.66
CA ALA A 156 -0.10 -3.05 -8.68
C ALA A 156 0.13 -2.31 -7.37
N THR A 157 0.60 -1.07 -7.42
CA THR A 157 0.78 -0.22 -6.24
C THR A 157 -0.51 -0.10 -5.42
N SER A 158 -1.64 0.09 -6.11
CA SER A 158 -2.96 0.19 -5.46
C SER A 158 -3.41 -1.13 -4.82
N ARG A 159 -3.00 -2.29 -5.37
CA ARG A 159 -3.34 -3.62 -4.86
C ARG A 159 -2.41 -4.11 -3.75
N ASP A 160 -1.20 -3.56 -3.65
CA ASP A 160 -0.21 -4.05 -2.69
C ASP A 160 -0.71 -3.87 -1.24
N ILE A 161 -1.40 -2.77 -0.94
CA ILE A 161 -1.98 -2.55 0.40
C ILE A 161 -2.96 -3.67 0.78
N PHE A 162 -3.81 -4.11 -0.15
CA PHE A 162 -4.75 -5.19 0.09
C PHE A 162 -4.05 -6.54 0.18
N THR A 163 -3.08 -6.80 -0.70
CA THR A 163 -2.33 -8.06 -0.70
C THR A 163 -1.56 -8.24 0.61
N ARG A 164 -0.89 -7.18 1.09
CA ARG A 164 -0.17 -7.18 2.37
C ARG A 164 -1.13 -7.21 3.56
N GLY A 165 -2.28 -6.55 3.46
CA GLY A 165 -3.34 -6.61 4.47
C GLY A 165 -3.91 -8.02 4.64
N TYR A 166 -4.25 -8.69 3.53
CA TYR A 166 -4.71 -10.08 3.56
C TYR A 166 -3.62 -11.03 4.06
N TYR A 167 -2.36 -10.80 3.67
CA TYR A 167 -1.23 -11.56 4.21
C TYR A 167 -1.16 -11.42 5.73
N ASN A 168 -1.18 -10.18 6.25
CA ASN A 168 -1.09 -9.94 7.69
C ASN A 168 -2.27 -10.57 8.44
N GLY A 169 -3.49 -10.50 7.89
CA GLY A 169 -4.65 -11.17 8.48
C GLY A 169 -4.51 -12.69 8.50
N ALA A 170 -4.00 -13.29 7.43
CA ALA A 170 -3.73 -14.73 7.39
C ALA A 170 -2.63 -15.15 8.39
N VAL A 171 -1.57 -14.35 8.50
CA VAL A 171 -0.48 -14.55 9.47
C VAL A 171 -0.99 -14.42 10.90
N GLN A 172 -1.87 -13.47 11.19
CA GLN A 172 -2.48 -13.31 12.52
C GLN A 172 -3.25 -14.57 12.91
N LYS A 173 -4.09 -15.09 12.00
CA LYS A 173 -4.82 -16.36 12.23
C LYS A 173 -3.85 -17.51 12.47
N TRP A 174 -2.78 -17.61 11.70
CA TRP A 174 -1.78 -18.66 11.87
C TRP A 174 -1.10 -18.56 13.24
N ASN A 175 -0.58 -17.39 13.59
CA ASN A 175 0.11 -17.14 14.85
C ASN A 175 -0.80 -17.42 16.05
N ARG A 176 -2.10 -17.07 15.98
CA ARG A 176 -3.09 -17.47 16.98
C ARG A 176 -3.33 -18.99 17.01
N MET A 177 -3.51 -19.63 15.85
CA MET A 177 -3.74 -21.08 15.76
C MET A 177 -2.61 -21.91 16.34
N ILE A 178 -1.35 -21.52 16.16
CA ILE A 178 -0.22 -22.29 16.70
C ILE A 178 -0.12 -22.20 18.23
N VAL A 179 -0.68 -21.14 18.83
CA VAL A 179 -0.75 -20.94 20.29
C VAL A 179 -1.99 -21.64 20.85
N GLU A 180 -3.17 -21.33 20.31
CA GLU A 180 -4.47 -21.76 20.85
C GLU A 180 -4.85 -23.20 20.44
N TYR A 181 -4.43 -23.65 19.25
CA TYR A 181 -4.83 -24.93 18.63
C TYR A 181 -3.63 -25.80 18.22
N ASN A 182 -2.53 -25.74 18.98
CA ASN A 182 -1.24 -26.35 18.64
C ASN A 182 -1.33 -27.83 18.22
N ASP A 183 -2.08 -28.65 18.95
CA ASP A 183 -2.22 -30.09 18.66
C ASP A 183 -2.89 -30.35 17.31
N LYS A 184 -3.89 -29.54 16.96
CA LYS A 184 -4.55 -29.58 15.65
C LYS A 184 -3.56 -29.23 14.55
N VAL A 185 -2.81 -28.13 14.72
CA VAL A 185 -1.82 -27.68 13.74
C VAL A 185 -0.72 -28.73 13.54
N LYS A 186 -0.22 -29.36 14.61
CA LYS A 186 0.75 -30.47 14.54
C LYS A 186 0.22 -31.69 13.81
N LYS A 187 -1.02 -32.07 14.08
CA LYS A 187 -1.68 -33.20 13.41
C LYS A 187 -1.86 -32.94 11.93
N GLU A 188 -2.27 -31.73 11.58
CA GLU A 188 -2.45 -31.33 10.19
C GLU A 188 -1.10 -31.24 9.49
N ASN A 189 -0.07 -30.63 10.08
CA ASN A 189 1.22 -30.35 9.43
C ASN A 189 2.39 -31.15 10.05
N PRO A 190 2.45 -32.49 9.91
CA PRO A 190 3.43 -33.32 10.61
C PRO A 190 4.88 -33.15 10.12
N ASN A 191 5.09 -32.53 8.96
CA ASN A 191 6.39 -32.48 8.28
C ASN A 191 6.99 -31.07 8.23
N ILE A 192 6.40 -30.10 8.92
CA ILE A 192 6.91 -28.73 8.97
C ILE A 192 7.27 -28.34 10.39
N GLU A 193 8.19 -27.41 10.51
CA GLU A 193 8.41 -26.71 11.77
C GLU A 193 7.28 -25.71 11.98
N ILE A 194 6.62 -25.76 13.14
CA ILE A 194 5.52 -24.86 13.48
C ILE A 194 6.12 -23.68 14.25
N ILE A 195 6.29 -22.57 13.54
CA ILE A 195 6.82 -21.32 14.07
C ILE A 195 5.88 -20.17 13.72
N GLU A 196 6.01 -19.09 14.49
CA GLU A 196 5.38 -17.81 14.15
C GLU A 196 5.90 -17.30 12.81
N ILE A 197 5.02 -16.66 12.06
CA ILE A 197 5.34 -16.03 10.78
C ILE A 197 5.35 -14.52 10.98
N SER A 198 6.37 -13.86 10.43
CA SER A 198 6.48 -12.40 10.45
C SER A 198 5.40 -11.74 9.60
N TYR A 199 4.80 -10.68 10.13
CA TYR A 199 3.98 -9.73 9.39
C TYR A 199 4.82 -8.93 8.39
N PHE A 200 4.17 -8.24 7.43
CA PHE A 200 4.85 -7.29 6.56
C PHE A 200 5.39 -6.08 7.33
N TYR A 201 4.70 -5.64 8.38
CA TYR A 201 5.15 -4.60 9.30
C TYR A 201 5.19 -5.24 10.68
N GLY A 202 6.30 -5.11 11.40
CA GLY A 202 6.73 -5.93 12.55
C GLY A 202 5.82 -6.01 13.77
N GLU A 203 4.64 -5.41 13.76
CA GLU A 203 3.64 -5.58 14.82
C GLU A 203 2.32 -6.10 14.25
N GLU A 204 1.60 -6.85 15.07
CA GLU A 204 0.26 -7.33 14.77
C GLU A 204 -0.66 -6.15 14.43
N PRO A 205 -1.45 -6.20 13.34
CA PRO A 205 -2.44 -5.17 13.06
C PRO A 205 -3.48 -5.12 14.20
N ILE A 206 -3.67 -3.93 14.77
CA ILE A 206 -4.69 -3.65 15.81
C ILE A 206 -6.09 -3.80 15.21
#